data_AF-A0A956GIP8-F1
#
_entry.id   AF-A0A956GIP8-F1
#
_cell.length_a   1.000
_cell.length_b   1.000
_cell.length_c   1.000
_cell.angle_alpha   90.00
_cell.angle_beta   90.00
_cell.angle_gamma   90.00
#
_symmetry.space_group_name_H-M   'P 1'
#
loop_
_entity.id
_entity.type
_entity.pdbx_description
1 polymer ?
#
loop_
_entity_poly.entity_id
_entity_poly.type
_entity_poly.pdbx_seq_one_letter_code
_entity_poly.pdbx_strand_id
1 'polypeptide(L)'
;MSSATISQPARSRAALAMAAIALAALGGCGPKIDEIGVAVLVAAPFVYLTVHFFLYLLSLLWRRRYPLLRHPLKLWLIIPAVVLAIAAPFIGPSRKLDLAVMAYWVFGTSYLTVTLVVWRLWFIANEELAFTHAQIPVAALYTMFGLACVAKARDLAQLGVMAFIFPGYGGLISAPLYIALIIEAAVRGKRHPQPLARPPS
;
A
#
# COMPACT_ATOMS: atom_id res chain seq x y z
N MET A 1 -43.50 -0.26 -39.65
CA MET A 1 -43.63 -0.31 -38.18
C MET A 1 -42.25 -0.64 -37.62
N SER A 2 -41.55 0.36 -37.10
CA SER A 2 -40.15 0.25 -36.65
C SER A 2 -40.13 0.23 -35.13
N SER A 3 -39.76 -0.91 -34.55
CA SER A 3 -39.70 -1.10 -33.10
C SER A 3 -38.44 -0.46 -32.54
N ALA A 4 -38.60 0.64 -31.81
CA ALA A 4 -37.51 1.31 -31.10
C ALA A 4 -37.12 0.49 -29.85
N THR A 5 -35.95 -0.12 -29.90
CA THR A 5 -35.34 -0.82 -28.77
C THR A 5 -34.85 0.21 -27.74
N ILE A 6 -35.63 0.41 -26.67
CA ILE A 6 -35.27 1.30 -25.56
C ILE A 6 -34.14 0.63 -24.74
N SER A 7 -32.90 1.05 -24.96
CA SER A 7 -31.73 0.61 -24.22
C SER A 7 -31.67 1.30 -22.85
N GLN A 8 -32.35 0.75 -21.84
CA GLN A 8 -32.14 1.10 -20.44
C GLN A 8 -31.84 -0.16 -19.60
N PRO A 9 -30.56 -0.48 -19.32
CA PRO A 9 -30.28 -1.19 -18.06
C PRO A 9 -28.93 -0.91 -17.39
N ALA A 10 -28.12 0.06 -17.82
CA ALA A 10 -26.79 0.27 -17.22
C ALA A 10 -26.84 1.13 -15.94
N ARG A 11 -27.60 2.22 -15.95
CA ARG A 11 -27.70 3.14 -14.79
C ARG A 11 -28.45 2.54 -13.60
N SER A 12 -29.44 1.69 -13.84
CA SER A 12 -30.23 1.04 -12.79
C SER A 12 -29.41 0.01 -12.00
N ARG A 13 -28.49 -0.71 -12.66
CA ARG A 13 -27.61 -1.69 -12.01
C ARG A 13 -26.56 -1.03 -11.12
N ALA A 14 -25.97 0.09 -11.57
CA ALA A 14 -25.03 0.85 -10.75
C ALA A 14 -25.72 1.48 -9.53
N ALA A 15 -26.93 2.02 -9.70
CA ALA A 15 -27.72 2.57 -8.59
C ALA A 15 -28.13 1.48 -7.58
N LEU A 16 -28.52 0.28 -8.04
CA LEU A 16 -28.81 -0.86 -7.17
C LEU A 16 -27.57 -1.37 -6.43
N ALA A 17 -26.41 -1.45 -7.10
CA ALA A 17 -25.17 -1.86 -6.45
C ALA A 17 -24.74 -0.84 -5.39
N MET A 18 -24.83 0.46 -5.69
CA MET A 18 -24.52 1.53 -4.74
C MET A 18 -25.52 1.57 -3.57
N ALA A 19 -26.81 1.35 -3.84
CA ALA A 19 -27.84 1.25 -2.79
C ALA A 19 -27.62 0.01 -1.91
N ALA A 20 -27.21 -1.14 -2.48
CA ALA A 20 -26.89 -2.34 -1.72
C ALA A 20 -25.64 -2.15 -0.83
N ILE A 21 -24.60 -1.47 -1.34
CA ILE A 21 -23.40 -1.11 -0.55
C ILE A 21 -23.80 -0.13 0.57
N ALA A 22 -24.65 0.86 0.29
CA ALA A 22 -25.12 1.81 1.29
C ALA A 22 -26.02 1.16 2.37
N LEU A 23 -26.91 0.25 1.99
CA LEU A 23 -27.72 -0.52 2.94
C LEU A 23 -26.87 -1.50 3.77
N ALA A 24 -25.89 -2.15 3.17
CA ALA A 24 -24.94 -3.01 3.90
C ALA A 24 -24.10 -2.21 4.90
N ALA A 25 -23.75 -0.96 4.56
CA ALA A 25 -23.05 -0.04 5.46
C ALA A 25 -23.92 0.46 6.63
N LEU A 26 -25.24 0.64 6.42
CA LEU A 26 -26.19 1.09 7.44
C LEU A 26 -26.68 -0.03 8.37
N GLY A 27 -26.70 -1.29 7.91
CA GLY A 27 -27.25 -2.43 8.66
C GLY A 27 -26.38 -2.96 9.81
N GLY A 28 -25.21 -2.37 10.09
CA GLY A 28 -24.31 -2.85 11.14
C GLY A 28 -23.72 -4.25 10.87
N CYS A 29 -23.84 -4.76 9.64
CA CYS A 29 -23.35 -6.08 9.21
C CYS A 29 -21.85 -6.09 8.84
N GLY A 30 -21.09 -5.12 9.33
CA GLY A 30 -19.65 -4.99 9.07
C GLY A 30 -18.80 -5.40 10.26
N PRO A 31 -17.52 -5.76 10.04
CA PRO A 31 -16.58 -6.00 11.12
C PRO A 31 -16.45 -4.75 12.00
N LYS A 32 -16.33 -4.96 13.31
CA LYS A 32 -16.16 -3.86 14.26
C LYS A 32 -14.79 -3.19 14.07
N ILE A 33 -14.66 -1.92 14.44
CA ILE A 33 -13.42 -1.14 14.25
C ILE A 33 -12.21 -1.81 14.92
N ASP A 34 -12.42 -2.44 16.08
CA ASP A 34 -11.39 -3.21 16.80
C ASP A 34 -10.99 -4.49 16.05
N GLU A 35 -11.94 -5.18 15.42
CA GLU A 35 -11.65 -6.35 14.57
C GLU A 35 -10.84 -5.95 13.33
N ILE A 36 -11.17 -4.81 12.71
CA ILE A 36 -10.39 -4.23 11.60
C ILE A 36 -8.98 -3.87 12.07
N GLY A 37 -8.85 -3.19 13.21
CA GLY A 37 -7.56 -2.80 13.77
C GLY A 37 -6.66 -4.02 14.06
N VAL A 38 -7.22 -5.08 14.64
CA VAL A 38 -6.51 -6.35 14.86
C VAL A 38 -6.12 -7.00 13.54
N ALA A 39 -7.02 -7.06 12.55
CA ALA A 39 -6.71 -7.62 11.24
C ALA A 39 -5.59 -6.86 10.53
N VAL A 40 -5.58 -5.53 10.60
CA VAL A 40 -4.52 -4.68 10.04
C VAL A 40 -3.20 -4.91 10.76
N LEU A 41 -3.18 -5.00 12.09
CA LEU A 41 -1.97 -5.32 12.85
C LEU A 41 -1.38 -6.68 12.48
N VAL A 42 -2.23 -7.70 12.31
CA VAL A 42 -1.81 -9.06 11.91
C VAL A 42 -1.32 -9.08 10.46
N ALA A 43 -1.94 -8.31 9.56
CA ALA A 43 -1.57 -8.23 8.15
C ALA A 43 -0.31 -7.37 7.91
N ALA A 44 -0.06 -6.38 8.77
CA ALA A 44 1.03 -5.42 8.64
C ALA A 44 2.43 -6.02 8.41
N PRO A 45 2.92 -7.02 9.15
CA PRO A 45 4.27 -7.53 8.93
C PRO A 45 4.40 -8.14 7.53
N PHE A 46 3.36 -8.82 7.03
CA PHE A 46 3.33 -9.37 5.69
C PHE A 46 3.26 -8.28 4.62
N VAL A 47 2.46 -7.23 4.85
CA VAL A 47 2.41 -6.05 3.96
C VAL A 47 3.77 -5.40 3.85
N TYR A 48 4.44 -5.12 4.99
CA TYR A 48 5.77 -4.53 5.02
C TYR A 48 6.78 -5.38 4.25
N LEU A 49 6.81 -6.70 4.48
CA LEU A 49 7.70 -7.62 3.75
C LEU A 49 7.42 -7.62 2.25
N THR A 50 6.15 -7.66 1.85
CA THR A 50 5.74 -7.68 0.45
C THR A 50 6.14 -6.39 -0.27
N VAL A 51 5.84 -5.24 0.33
CA VAL A 51 6.19 -3.93 -0.25
C VAL A 51 7.70 -3.76 -0.31
N HIS A 52 8.42 -4.19 0.73
CA HIS A 52 9.88 -4.15 0.74
C HIS A 52 10.48 -5.04 -0.34
N PHE A 53 9.90 -6.22 -0.59
CA PHE A 53 10.30 -7.09 -1.69
C PHE A 53 10.14 -6.40 -3.06
N PHE A 54 8.99 -5.77 -3.33
CA PHE A 54 8.79 -5.02 -4.58
C PHE A 54 9.76 -3.85 -4.74
N LEU A 55 10.05 -3.12 -3.66
CA LEU A 55 11.01 -2.01 -3.69
C LEU A 55 12.45 -2.51 -3.83
N TYR A 56 12.78 -3.66 -3.24
CA TYR A 56 14.05 -4.32 -3.45
C TYR A 56 14.24 -4.71 -4.93
N LEU A 57 13.24 -5.35 -5.55
CA LEU A 57 13.27 -5.67 -6.98
C LEU A 57 13.43 -4.40 -7.84
N LEU A 58 12.69 -3.33 -7.51
CA LEU A 58 12.84 -2.05 -8.19
C LEU A 58 14.27 -1.52 -8.04
N SER A 59 14.83 -1.57 -6.83
CA SER A 59 16.21 -1.13 -6.57
C SER A 59 17.24 -1.90 -7.39
N LEU A 60 17.05 -3.20 -7.62
CA LEU A 60 17.96 -4.00 -8.45
C LEU A 60 18.05 -3.46 -9.88
N LEU A 61 16.93 -2.98 -10.43
CA LEU A 61 16.88 -2.38 -11.76
C LEU A 61 17.64 -1.04 -11.79
N TRP A 62 17.50 -0.24 -10.73
CA TRP A 62 18.13 1.08 -10.63
C TRP A 62 19.61 1.05 -10.21
N ARG A 63 20.09 -0.03 -9.58
CA ARG A 63 21.49 -0.19 -9.15
C ARG A 63 22.50 -0.04 -10.28
N ARG A 64 22.12 -0.39 -11.52
CA ARG A 64 22.99 -0.21 -12.69
C ARG A 64 23.38 1.26 -12.91
N ARG A 65 22.50 2.19 -12.54
CA ARG A 65 22.70 3.64 -12.70
C ARG A 65 23.17 4.30 -11.41
N TYR A 66 22.68 3.83 -10.27
CA TYR A 66 22.99 4.36 -8.94
C TYR A 66 23.64 3.29 -8.07
N PRO A 67 24.95 3.04 -8.22
CA PRO A 67 25.66 2.00 -7.48
C PRO A 67 25.76 2.29 -5.97
N LEU A 68 25.55 3.55 -5.56
CA LEU A 68 25.52 3.98 -4.17
C LEU A 68 24.23 3.59 -3.44
N LEU A 69 23.24 3.01 -4.13
CA LEU A 69 22.01 2.51 -3.54
C LEU A 69 22.29 1.32 -2.60
N ARG A 70 22.46 1.64 -1.32
CA ARG A 70 22.54 0.66 -0.24
C ARG A 70 21.13 0.42 0.29
N HIS A 71 20.57 -0.75 0.02
CA HIS A 71 19.33 -1.18 0.67
C HIS A 71 19.67 -1.69 2.08
N PRO A 72 19.21 -1.06 3.18
CA PRO A 72 19.54 -1.51 4.52
C PRO A 72 18.65 -2.68 4.95
N LEU A 73 18.75 -3.81 4.23
CA LEU A 73 17.95 -5.03 4.43
C LEU A 73 17.81 -5.45 5.90
N LYS A 74 18.88 -5.33 6.68
CA LYS A 74 18.89 -5.72 8.10
C LYS A 74 17.93 -4.89 8.96
N LEU A 75 17.89 -3.57 8.75
CA LEU A 75 17.02 -2.68 9.52
C LEU A 75 15.54 -2.94 9.19
N TRP A 76 15.27 -3.29 7.93
CA TRP A 76 13.91 -3.52 7.43
C TRP A 76 13.35 -4.90 7.77
N LEU A 77 14.18 -5.88 8.15
CA LEU A 77 13.72 -7.15 8.71
C LEU A 77 13.31 -7.04 10.19
N ILE A 78 13.80 -6.01 10.90
CA ILE A 78 13.47 -5.77 12.32
C ILE A 78 12.02 -5.27 12.45
N ILE A 79 11.57 -4.39 11.54
CA ILE A 79 10.21 -3.83 11.57
C ILE A 79 9.12 -4.90 11.54
N PRO A 80 9.07 -5.83 10.57
CA PRO A 80 8.06 -6.88 10.55
C PRO A 80 8.20 -7.82 11.76
N ALA A 81 9.41 -8.05 12.29
CA ALA A 81 9.59 -8.84 13.51
C ALA A 81 8.99 -8.15 14.75
N VAL A 82 9.20 -6.84 14.91
CA VAL A 82 8.59 -6.04 15.98
C VAL A 82 7.07 -6.01 15.84
N VAL A 83 6.57 -5.77 14.63
CA VAL A 83 5.11 -5.77 14.37
C VAL A 83 4.50 -7.14 14.64
N LEU A 84 5.16 -8.23 14.22
CA LEU A 84 4.71 -9.59 14.50
C LEU A 84 4.71 -9.89 16.00
N ALA A 85 5.72 -9.43 16.75
CA ALA A 85 5.76 -9.57 18.20
C ALA A 85 4.59 -8.84 18.89
N ILE A 86 4.23 -7.64 18.39
CA ILE A 86 3.05 -6.89 18.88
C ILE A 86 1.75 -7.59 18.48
N ALA A 87 1.68 -8.19 17.29
CA ALA A 87 0.49 -8.85 16.77
C ALA A 87 0.25 -10.26 17.34
N ALA A 88 1.31 -10.96 17.78
CA ALA A 88 1.27 -12.34 18.26
C ALA A 88 0.19 -12.63 19.33
N PRO A 89 -0.05 -11.76 20.34
CA PRO A 89 -1.10 -11.98 21.34
C PRO A 89 -2.53 -11.93 20.77
N PHE A 90 -2.72 -11.37 19.57
CA PHE A 90 -4.02 -11.14 18.97
C PHE A 90 -4.44 -12.22 17.95
N ILE A 91 -3.54 -13.13 17.60
CA ILE A 91 -3.75 -14.23 16.66
C ILE A 91 -4.60 -15.31 17.34
N GLY A 92 -5.91 -15.33 17.04
CA GLY A 92 -6.88 -16.32 17.51
C GLY A 92 -7.46 -17.18 16.38
N PRO A 93 -8.32 -18.17 16.67
CA PRO A 93 -8.73 -19.20 15.71
C PRO A 93 -9.54 -18.67 14.50
N SER A 94 -9.21 -19.25 13.33
CA SER A 94 -9.84 -19.28 11.98
C SER A 94 -10.64 -18.07 11.45
N ARG A 95 -11.65 -17.53 12.14
CA ARG A 95 -12.49 -16.42 11.60
C ARG A 95 -11.73 -15.10 11.41
N LYS A 96 -10.59 -14.93 12.08
CA LYS A 96 -9.74 -13.75 11.91
C LYS A 96 -8.88 -13.80 10.64
N LEU A 97 -8.77 -14.97 10.00
CA LEU A 97 -7.89 -15.16 8.85
C LEU A 97 -8.45 -14.49 7.59
N ASP A 98 -9.75 -14.62 7.33
CA ASP A 98 -10.41 -14.01 6.17
C ASP A 98 -10.31 -12.47 6.21
N LEU A 99 -10.55 -11.89 7.38
CA LEU A 99 -10.37 -10.46 7.64
C LEU A 99 -8.91 -10.02 7.49
N ALA A 100 -7.95 -10.84 7.95
CA ALA A 100 -6.53 -10.55 7.79
C ALA A 100 -6.08 -10.61 6.32
N VAL A 101 -6.62 -11.54 5.51
CA VAL A 101 -6.34 -11.62 4.07
C VAL A 101 -6.92 -10.41 3.34
N MET A 102 -8.15 -10.02 3.64
CA MET A 102 -8.76 -8.80 3.08
C MET A 102 -8.00 -7.54 3.51
N ALA A 103 -7.62 -7.45 4.79
CA ALA A 103 -6.79 -6.37 5.30
C ALA A 103 -5.44 -6.35 4.57
N TYR A 104 -4.76 -7.49 4.42
CA TYR A 104 -3.51 -7.60 3.67
C TYR A 104 -3.64 -7.05 2.24
N TRP A 105 -4.71 -7.41 1.53
CA TRP A 105 -4.91 -6.95 0.16
C TRP A 105 -5.19 -5.44 0.09
N VAL A 106 -6.13 -4.94 0.89
CA VAL A 106 -6.53 -3.53 0.90
C VAL A 106 -5.40 -2.64 1.42
N PHE A 107 -4.93 -2.92 2.64
CA PHE A 107 -3.82 -2.20 3.25
C PHE A 107 -2.54 -2.34 2.42
N GLY A 108 -2.22 -3.54 1.95
CA GLY A 108 -1.00 -3.79 1.19
C GLY A 108 -0.93 -3.01 -0.12
N THR A 109 -2.03 -2.98 -0.86
CA THR A 109 -2.09 -2.22 -2.12
C THR A 109 -2.03 -0.72 -1.88
N SER A 110 -2.72 -0.21 -0.84
CA SER A 110 -2.68 1.20 -0.49
C SER A 110 -1.31 1.66 0.01
N TYR A 111 -0.72 0.89 0.92
CA TYR A 111 0.62 1.14 1.42
C TYR A 111 1.65 1.14 0.29
N LEU A 112 1.57 0.16 -0.63
CA LEU A 112 2.42 0.12 -1.82
C LEU A 112 2.24 1.37 -2.68
N THR A 113 1.00 1.78 -3.01
CA THR A 113 0.76 3.00 -3.79
C THR A 113 1.40 4.21 -3.14
N VAL A 114 1.10 4.47 -1.86
CA VAL A 114 1.61 5.65 -1.16
C VAL A 114 3.14 5.59 -1.09
N THR A 115 3.72 4.42 -0.85
CA THR A 115 5.17 4.24 -0.82
C THR A 115 5.79 4.53 -2.17
N LEU A 116 5.22 4.07 -3.28
CA LEU A 116 5.74 4.34 -4.63
C LEU A 116 5.62 5.83 -4.99
N VAL A 117 4.53 6.49 -4.62
CA VAL A 117 4.34 7.94 -4.84
C VAL A 117 5.36 8.73 -4.02
N VAL A 118 5.48 8.46 -2.73
CA VAL A 118 6.43 9.15 -1.84
C VAL A 118 7.86 8.88 -2.30
N TRP A 119 8.18 7.64 -2.66
CA TRP A 119 9.47 7.28 -3.23
C TRP A 119 9.75 8.07 -4.51
N ARG A 120 8.76 8.22 -5.40
CA ARG A 120 8.93 8.98 -6.64
C ARG A 120 9.18 10.46 -6.38
N LEU A 121 8.41 11.06 -5.47
CA LEU A 121 8.61 12.47 -5.09
C LEU A 121 9.99 12.67 -4.48
N TRP A 122 10.43 11.77 -3.60
CA TRP A 122 11.78 11.81 -3.03
C TRP A 122 12.86 11.61 -4.07
N PHE A 123 12.65 10.72 -5.04
CA PHE A 123 13.60 10.44 -6.11
C PHE A 123 13.84 11.68 -6.97
N ILE A 124 12.81 12.49 -7.21
CA ILE A 124 12.95 13.76 -7.94
C ILE A 124 13.81 14.77 -7.14
N ALA A 125 13.69 14.79 -5.82
CA ALA A 125 14.42 15.72 -4.96
C ALA A 125 15.85 15.25 -4.64
N ASN A 126 16.03 13.97 -4.34
CA ASN A 126 17.31 13.35 -3.97
C ASN A 126 17.31 11.86 -4.30
N GLU A 127 17.94 11.50 -5.42
CA GLU A 127 17.98 10.14 -5.97
C GLU A 127 18.66 9.14 -5.02
N GLU A 128 19.68 9.57 -4.26
CA GLU A 128 20.43 8.69 -3.35
C GLU A 128 19.63 8.32 -2.11
N LEU A 129 18.88 9.27 -1.54
CA LEU A 129 18.14 9.06 -0.30
C LEU A 129 16.79 8.39 -0.49
N ALA A 130 16.22 8.45 -1.70
CA ALA A 130 14.86 7.99 -1.98
C ALA A 130 14.62 6.53 -1.60
N PHE A 131 15.55 5.62 -1.92
CA PHE A 131 15.39 4.19 -1.63
C PHE A 131 15.49 3.84 -0.14
N THR A 132 16.14 4.70 0.64
CA THR A 132 16.37 4.46 2.08
C THR A 132 15.29 5.13 2.93
N HIS A 133 14.91 6.36 2.59
CA HIS A 133 14.10 7.21 3.47
C HIS A 133 12.62 7.28 3.08
N ALA A 134 12.26 7.00 1.82
CA ALA A 134 10.87 7.18 1.37
C ALA A 134 9.87 6.27 2.09
N GLN A 135 10.31 5.14 2.63
CA GLN A 135 9.46 4.22 3.39
C GLN A 135 9.19 4.72 4.81
N ILE A 136 10.09 5.51 5.41
CA ILE A 136 9.97 5.99 6.80
C ILE A 136 8.68 6.80 7.03
N PRO A 137 8.38 7.86 6.26
CA PRO A 137 7.17 8.64 6.50
C PRO A 137 5.89 7.83 6.25
N VAL A 138 5.91 6.88 5.31
CA VAL A 138 4.75 6.03 5.02
C VAL A 138 4.53 5.01 6.14
N ALA A 139 5.60 4.35 6.59
CA ALA A 139 5.55 3.45 7.74
C ALA A 139 5.06 4.16 9.01
N ALA A 140 5.56 5.37 9.28
CA ALA A 140 5.13 6.18 10.41
C ALA A 140 3.63 6.53 10.32
N LEU A 141 3.18 7.03 9.17
CA LEU A 141 1.79 7.41 8.93
C LEU A 141 0.83 6.22 9.13
N TYR A 142 1.13 5.08 8.53
CA TYR A 142 0.25 3.91 8.62
C TYR A 142 0.30 3.22 9.99
N THR A 143 1.45 3.24 10.67
CA THR A 143 1.55 2.76 12.06
C THR A 143 0.72 3.64 12.98
N MET A 144 0.73 4.96 12.81
CA MET A 144 -0.11 5.89 13.56
C MET A 144 -1.60 5.58 13.38
N PHE A 145 -2.06 5.30 12.16
CA PHE A 145 -3.45 4.92 11.90
C PHE A 145 -3.82 3.56 12.50
N GLY A 146 -2.92 2.56 12.40
CA GLY A 146 -3.10 1.26 13.04
C GLY A 146 -3.25 1.38 14.56
N LEU A 147 -2.38 2.16 15.20
CA LEU A 147 -2.44 2.44 16.64
C LEU A 147 -3.72 3.18 17.02
N ALA A 148 -4.17 4.15 16.23
CA ALA A 148 -5.43 4.85 16.48
C ALA A 148 -6.65 3.92 16.47
N CYS A 149 -6.67 2.93 15.57
CA CYS A 149 -7.72 1.90 15.53
C CYS A 149 -7.74 1.07 16.82
N VAL A 150 -6.56 0.66 17.31
CA VAL A 150 -6.42 -0.12 18.56
C VAL A 150 -6.82 0.70 19.78
N ALA A 151 -6.42 1.97 19.82
CA ALA A 151 -6.75 2.89 20.90
C ALA A 151 -8.22 3.34 20.89
N LYS A 152 -9.03 2.88 19.92
CA LYS A 152 -10.44 3.27 19.73
C LYS A 152 -10.65 4.78 19.56
N ALA A 153 -9.65 5.49 19.04
CA ALA A 153 -9.74 6.90 18.69
C ALA A 153 -10.57 7.06 17.41
N ARG A 154 -11.90 7.08 17.54
CA ARG A 154 -12.87 6.92 16.42
C ARG A 154 -12.58 7.82 15.22
N ASP A 155 -12.31 9.10 15.42
CA ASP A 155 -12.12 10.05 14.31
C ASP A 155 -10.84 9.76 13.52
N LEU A 156 -9.73 9.49 14.22
CA LEU A 156 -8.46 9.08 13.63
C LEU A 156 -8.53 7.69 12.99
N ALA A 157 -9.29 6.78 13.60
CA ALA A 157 -9.51 5.43 13.06
C ALA A 157 -10.30 5.47 11.75
N GLN A 158 -11.32 6.31 11.64
CA GLN A 158 -12.06 6.52 10.40
C GLN A 158 -11.17 7.08 9.29
N LEU A 159 -10.36 8.09 9.60
CA LEU A 159 -9.36 8.61 8.65
C LEU A 159 -8.37 7.52 8.22
N GLY A 160 -7.92 6.69 9.16
CA GLY A 160 -7.05 5.55 8.88
C GLY A 160 -7.68 4.54 7.93
N VAL A 161 -8.94 4.15 8.15
CA VAL A 161 -9.68 3.25 7.25
C VAL A 161 -9.78 3.82 5.84
N MET A 162 -10.08 5.12 5.70
CA MET A 162 -10.11 5.77 4.39
C MET A 162 -8.73 5.77 3.72
N ALA A 163 -7.66 6.05 4.48
CA ALA A 163 -6.28 6.00 4.02
C ALA A 163 -5.86 4.57 3.61
N PHE A 164 -6.40 3.53 4.22
CA PHE A 164 -6.14 2.14 3.86
C PHE A 164 -6.88 1.71 2.59
N ILE A 165 -8.04 2.27 2.28
CA ILE A 165 -8.88 1.83 1.16
C ILE A 165 -8.56 2.59 -0.13
N PHE A 166 -8.55 3.93 -0.09
CA PHE A 166 -8.60 4.74 -1.31
C PHE A 166 -7.34 4.71 -2.18
N PRO A 167 -6.12 4.87 -1.64
CA PRO A 167 -4.91 4.92 -2.47
C PRO A 167 -4.61 3.60 -3.19
N GLY A 168 -5.04 2.47 -2.62
CA GLY A 168 -4.77 1.14 -3.19
C GLY A 168 -5.80 0.73 -4.23
N TYR A 169 -7.08 0.98 -3.96
CA TYR A 169 -8.23 0.50 -4.73
C TYR A 169 -8.07 -0.94 -5.24
N GLY A 170 -7.62 -1.84 -4.36
CA GLY A 170 -7.41 -3.26 -4.67
C GLY A 170 -6.23 -3.56 -5.60
N GLY A 171 -5.32 -2.61 -5.80
CA GLY A 171 -4.14 -2.75 -6.66
C GLY A 171 -4.29 -2.08 -8.03
N LEU A 172 -5.46 -1.52 -8.34
CA LEU A 172 -5.70 -0.81 -9.60
C LEU A 172 -4.78 0.40 -9.80
N ILE A 173 -4.33 1.03 -8.71
CA ILE A 173 -3.41 2.18 -8.77
C ILE A 173 -1.96 1.73 -8.60
N SER A 174 -1.68 0.82 -7.67
CA SER A 174 -0.30 0.40 -7.36
C SER A 174 0.35 -0.36 -8.53
N ALA A 175 -0.40 -1.23 -9.23
CA ALA A 175 0.12 -2.01 -10.34
C ALA A 175 0.61 -1.15 -11.52
N PRO A 176 -0.21 -0.25 -12.12
CA PRO A 176 0.27 0.59 -13.22
C PRO A 176 1.39 1.54 -12.79
N LEU A 177 1.36 2.05 -11.55
CA LEU A 177 2.44 2.87 -11.02
C LEU A 177 3.76 2.09 -10.93
N TYR A 178 3.71 0.86 -10.42
CA TYR A 178 4.89 -0.01 -10.35
C TYR A 178 5.44 -0.36 -11.74
N ILE A 179 4.56 -0.71 -12.69
CA ILE A 179 4.94 -0.98 -14.08
C ILE A 179 5.59 0.26 -14.72
N ALA A 180 5.02 1.45 -14.53
CA ALA A 180 5.58 2.70 -15.05
C ALA A 180 7.00 2.94 -14.52
N LEU A 181 7.25 2.67 -13.24
CA LEU A 181 8.58 2.81 -12.63
C LEU A 181 9.59 1.78 -13.14
N ILE A 182 9.16 0.55 -13.43
CA ILE A 182 10.00 -0.47 -14.09
C ILE A 182 10.38 -0.02 -15.50
N ILE A 183 9.40 0.45 -16.29
CA ILE A 183 9.63 0.94 -17.65
C ILE A 183 10.59 2.13 -17.61
N GLU A 184 10.40 3.06 -16.69
CA GLU A 184 11.30 4.19 -16.50
C GLU A 184 12.72 3.75 -16.18
N ALA A 185 12.90 2.80 -15.25
CA ALA A 185 14.21 2.25 -14.91
C ALA A 185 14.90 1.65 -16.14
N ALA A 186 14.17 0.86 -16.93
CA ALA A 186 14.67 0.22 -18.14
C ALA A 186 15.05 1.24 -19.23
N VAL A 187 14.21 2.26 -19.47
CA VAL A 187 14.47 3.31 -20.47
C VAL A 187 15.66 4.17 -20.07
N ARG A 188 15.73 4.59 -18.80
CA ARG A 188 16.85 5.39 -18.28
C ARG A 188 18.16 4.60 -18.24
N GLY A 189 18.10 3.30 -17.98
CA GLY A 189 19.26 2.41 -18.02
C GLY A 189 19.88 2.28 -19.41
N LYS A 190 19.09 2.38 -20.48
CA LYS A 190 19.60 2.35 -21.87
C LYS A 190 20.23 3.68 -22.32
N ARG A 191 19.73 4.82 -21.83
CA ARG A 191 20.11 6.15 -22.35
C ARG A 191 21.42 6.72 -21.79
N HIS A 192 21.83 6.33 -20.57
CA HIS A 192 23.04 6.86 -19.94
C HIS A 192 23.83 5.76 -19.24
N PRO A 193 24.70 5.03 -19.97
CA PRO A 193 25.53 3.98 -19.39
C PRO A 193 26.71 4.53 -18.58
N GLN A 194 27.06 5.81 -18.70
CA GLN A 194 28.11 6.40 -17.87
C GLN A 194 27.59 6.73 -16.46
N PRO A 195 28.22 6.19 -15.40
CA PRO A 195 27.96 6.61 -14.03
C PRO A 195 28.16 8.13 -13.94
N LEU A 196 27.24 8.83 -13.28
CA LEU A 196 27.45 10.25 -12.94
C LEU A 196 28.78 10.35 -12.16
N ALA A 197 29.79 10.94 -12.77
CA ALA A 197 31.06 11.20 -12.11
C ALA A 197 30.77 12.04 -10.86
N ARG A 198 31.26 11.62 -9.69
CA ARG A 198 31.13 12.41 -8.47
C ARG A 198 31.74 13.79 -8.71
N PRO A 199 31.06 14.89 -8.37
CA PRO A 199 31.74 16.18 -8.29
C PRO A 199 32.88 16.06 -7.27
N PRO A 200 34.05 16.66 -7.53
CA PRO A 200 35.16 16.65 -6.58
C PRO A 200 34.71 17.29 -5.26
N SER A 201 34.96 16.57 -4.16
CA SER A 201 34.68 16.98 -2.78
C SER A 201 35.67 18.03 -2.30
#